data_AF-A0A7L1SEX6-F1
#
_entry.id   AF-A0A7L1SEX6-F1
#
_cell.length_a   1.000
_cell.length_b   1.000
_cell.length_c   1.000
_cell.angle_alpha   90.00
_cell.angle_beta   90.00
_cell.angle_gamma   90.00
#
_symmetry.space_group_name_H-M   'P 1'
#
loop_
_entity.id
_entity.type
_entity.pdbx_description
1 polymer ?
#
loop_
_entity_poly.entity_id
_entity_poly.type
_entity_poly.pdbx_seq_one_letter_code
_entity_poly.pdbx_strand_id
1 'polypeptide(L)'
;SSPTAILGNPMVRAHGKKVLTSFGEAVKNLDNLKGTYSKLSELHCDKLHVDPENFRLLGDILVIVLAAHFSKDFTPACQATWQKLVGLVAHALARKYH
;
A
#
# COMPACT_ATOMS: atom_id res chain seq x y z
N SER A 1 -14.66 -17.15 -2.54
CA SER A 1 -13.52 -17.65 -1.75
C SER A 1 -13.80 -17.47 -0.26
N SER A 2 -13.40 -18.39 0.61
CA SER A 2 -13.51 -18.21 2.07
C SER A 2 -12.30 -17.43 2.63
N PRO A 3 -12.40 -16.79 3.82
CA PRO A 3 -11.27 -16.12 4.45
C PRO A 3 -10.04 -17.02 4.62
N THR A 4 -10.26 -18.27 5.08
CA THR A 4 -9.20 -19.27 5.25
C THR A 4 -8.52 -19.61 3.93
N ALA A 5 -9.29 -19.72 2.83
CA ALA A 5 -8.73 -19.99 1.51
C ALA A 5 -7.86 -18.83 1.01
N ILE A 6 -8.22 -17.58 1.33
CA ILE A 6 -7.44 -16.39 0.95
C ILE A 6 -6.13 -16.34 1.74
N LEU A 7 -6.19 -16.52 3.06
CA LEU A 7 -5.01 -16.51 3.94
C LEU A 7 -4.00 -17.62 3.61
N GLY A 8 -4.50 -18.79 3.24
CA GLY A 8 -3.68 -19.94 2.85
C GLY A 8 -3.12 -19.88 1.43
N ASN A 9 -3.56 -18.94 0.59
CA ASN A 9 -3.20 -18.93 -0.83
C ASN A 9 -1.72 -18.50 -1.03
N PRO A 10 -0.86 -19.35 -1.61
CA PRO A 10 0.55 -19.03 -1.79
C PRO A 10 0.78 -17.88 -2.77
N MET A 11 -0.08 -17.71 -3.79
CA MET A 11 0.02 -16.60 -4.73
C MET A 11 -0.34 -15.26 -4.08
N VAL A 12 -1.36 -15.24 -3.22
CA VAL A 12 -1.72 -14.03 -2.45
C VAL A 12 -0.57 -13.64 -1.53
N ARG A 13 0.03 -14.60 -0.82
CA ARG A 13 1.21 -14.35 0.04
C ARG A 13 2.41 -13.84 -0.76
N ALA A 14 2.69 -14.45 -1.91
CA ALA A 14 3.79 -14.01 -2.78
C ALA A 14 3.56 -12.60 -3.33
N HIS A 15 2.33 -12.27 -3.71
CA HIS A 15 1.99 -10.93 -4.17
C HIS A 15 2.06 -9.90 -3.04
N GLY A 16 1.51 -10.20 -1.86
CA GLY A 16 1.61 -9.35 -0.68
C GLY A 16 3.07 -9.03 -0.30
N LYS A 17 3.98 -10.00 -0.41
CA LYS A 17 5.42 -9.76 -0.25
C LYS A 17 5.96 -8.75 -1.27
N LYS A 18 5.61 -8.88 -2.55
CA LYS A 18 6.04 -7.93 -3.60
C LYS A 18 5.52 -6.52 -3.32
N VAL A 19 4.24 -6.41 -2.97
CA VAL A 19 3.60 -5.12 -2.64
C VAL A 19 4.27 -4.46 -1.45
N LEU A 20 4.46 -5.17 -0.33
CA LEU A 20 5.10 -4.59 0.87
C LEU A 20 6.60 -4.31 0.67
N THR A 21 7.29 -5.11 -0.15
CA THR A 21 8.68 -4.81 -0.54
C THR A 21 8.74 -3.49 -1.31
N SER A 22 7.84 -3.29 -2.29
CA SER A 22 7.75 -2.03 -3.01
C SER A 22 7.34 -0.87 -2.10
N PHE A 23 6.40 -1.09 -1.17
CA PHE A 23 6.00 -0.07 -0.20
C PHE A 23 7.19 0.40 0.66
N GLY A 24 8.10 -0.51 1.03
CA GLY A 24 9.33 -0.18 1.75
C GLY A 24 10.21 0.85 1.03
N GLU A 25 10.13 0.94 -0.30
CA GLU A 25 10.83 1.98 -1.07
C GLU A 25 10.23 3.37 -0.85
N ALA A 26 8.95 3.50 -0.46
CA ALA A 26 8.39 4.79 -0.06
C ALA A 26 9.12 5.38 1.14
N VAL A 27 9.39 4.54 2.15
CA VAL A 27 10.04 4.97 3.41
C VAL A 27 11.47 5.44 3.15
N LYS A 28 12.14 4.88 2.14
CA LYS A 28 13.49 5.28 1.74
C LYS A 28 13.53 6.54 0.86
N ASN A 29 12.41 6.90 0.22
CA ASN A 29 12.32 7.97 -0.78
C ASN A 29 11.14 8.92 -0.51
N LEU A 30 10.95 9.32 0.75
CA LEU A 30 9.78 10.10 1.20
C LEU A 30 9.62 11.46 0.49
N ASP A 31 10.72 12.04 0.05
CA ASP A 31 10.79 13.30 -0.70
C ASP A 31 10.48 13.14 -2.19
N ASN A 32 10.60 11.92 -2.73
CA ASN A 32 10.41 11.63 -4.16
C ASN A 32 9.48 10.44 -4.43
N LEU A 33 8.35 10.35 -3.71
CA LEU A 33 7.38 9.27 -3.89
C LEU A 33 6.81 9.22 -5.33
N LYS A 34 6.58 10.40 -5.95
CA LYS A 34 6.05 10.49 -7.32
C LYS A 34 7.01 9.89 -8.35
N GLY A 35 8.30 10.21 -8.25
CA GLY A 35 9.32 9.62 -9.11
C GLY A 35 9.47 8.12 -8.85
N THR A 36 9.52 7.74 -7.58
CA THR A 36 9.66 6.34 -7.12
C THR A 36 8.56 5.44 -7.69
N TYR A 37 7.32 5.92 -7.70
CA TYR A 37 6.16 5.13 -8.14
C TYR A 37 5.70 5.38 -9.58
N SER A 38 6.37 6.23 -10.36
CA SER A 38 5.90 6.60 -11.72
C SER A 38 5.64 5.39 -12.62
N LYS A 39 6.60 4.47 -12.73
CA LYS A 39 6.45 3.25 -13.55
C LYS A 39 5.34 2.33 -13.04
N LEU A 40 5.16 2.29 -11.72
CA LEU A 40 4.13 1.45 -11.10
C LEU A 40 2.73 2.06 -11.31
N SER A 41 2.63 3.39 -11.29
CA SER A 41 1.41 4.13 -11.63
C SER A 41 0.96 3.84 -13.06
N GLU A 42 1.87 3.94 -14.04
CA GLU A 42 1.61 3.60 -15.44
C GLU A 42 1.19 2.13 -15.61
N LEU A 43 1.88 1.19 -14.94
CA LEU A 43 1.50 -0.23 -14.98
C LEU A 43 0.07 -0.46 -14.46
N HIS A 44 -0.29 0.14 -13.33
CA HIS A 44 -1.61 -0.06 -12.72
C HIS A 44 -2.74 0.59 -13.52
N CYS A 45 -2.46 1.71 -14.20
CA CYS A 45 -3.36 2.35 -15.14
C CYS A 45 -3.50 1.53 -16.43
N ASP A 46 -2.42 1.41 -17.20
CA ASP A 46 -2.47 1.05 -18.63
C ASP A 46 -2.60 -0.45 -18.89
N LYS A 47 -2.25 -1.28 -17.89
CA LYS A 47 -2.20 -2.74 -18.05
C LYS A 47 -3.11 -3.46 -17.07
N LEU A 48 -3.09 -3.05 -15.81
CA LEU A 48 -3.86 -3.73 -14.76
C LEU A 48 -5.26 -3.14 -14.58
N HIS A 49 -5.50 -1.92 -15.07
CA HIS A 49 -6.77 -1.20 -14.95
C HIS A 49 -7.32 -1.18 -13.51
N VAL A 50 -6.44 -0.98 -12.53
CA VAL A 50 -6.80 -0.96 -11.10
C VAL A 50 -7.38 0.40 -10.77
N ASP A 51 -8.61 0.47 -10.27
CA ASP A 51 -9.20 1.73 -9.78
C ASP A 51 -8.32 2.34 -8.67
N PRO A 52 -7.92 3.63 -8.76
CA PRO A 52 -7.12 4.31 -7.75
C PRO A 52 -7.66 4.21 -6.32
N GLU A 53 -8.97 4.07 -6.13
CA GLU A 53 -9.57 3.93 -4.80
C GLU A 53 -9.07 2.68 -4.06
N ASN A 54 -8.72 1.62 -4.81
CA ASN A 54 -8.15 0.40 -4.21
C ASN A 54 -6.80 0.65 -3.52
N PHE A 55 -6.04 1.67 -3.92
CA PHE A 55 -4.81 2.03 -3.22
C PHE A 55 -5.09 2.61 -1.84
N ARG A 56 -6.17 3.40 -1.70
CA ARG A 56 -6.59 3.94 -0.40
C ARG A 56 -7.08 2.83 0.51
N LEU A 57 -7.94 1.95 -0.02
CA LEU A 57 -8.45 0.78 0.70
C LEU A 57 -7.31 -0.10 1.23
N LEU A 58 -6.30 -0.39 0.41
CA LEU A 58 -5.15 -1.17 0.84
C LEU A 58 -4.32 -0.43 1.90
N GLY A 59 -4.17 0.90 1.77
CA GLY A 59 -3.51 1.75 2.76
C GLY A 59 -4.20 1.70 4.13
N ASP A 60 -5.53 1.80 4.16
CA ASP A 60 -6.31 1.72 5.39
C ASP A 60 -6.22 0.33 6.04
N ILE A 61 -6.29 -0.75 5.23
CA ILE A 61 -6.09 -2.11 5.71
C ILE A 61 -4.71 -2.28 6.33
N LEU A 62 -3.66 -1.70 5.72
CA LEU A 62 -2.31 -1.75 6.27
C LEU A 62 -2.23 -1.06 7.64
N VAL A 63 -2.85 0.11 7.79
CA VAL A 63 -2.90 0.83 9.08
C VAL A 63 -3.62 -0.01 10.14
N ILE A 64 -4.74 -0.67 9.79
CA ILE A 64 -5.47 -1.58 10.69
C ILE A 64 -4.58 -2.75 11.12
N VAL A 65 -3.88 -3.38 10.18
CA VAL A 65 -2.98 -4.52 10.46
C VAL A 65 -1.83 -4.09 11.37
N LEU A 66 -1.22 -2.92 11.14
CA LEU A 66 -0.16 -2.39 11.99
C LEU A 66 -0.67 -2.10 13.41
N ALA A 67 -1.86 -1.50 13.55
CA ALA A 67 -2.49 -1.27 14.84
C ALA A 67 -2.75 -2.57 15.61
N ALA A 68 -3.27 -3.59 14.94
CA ALA A 68 -3.50 -4.91 15.55
C ALA A 68 -2.18 -5.60 15.95
N HIS A 69 -1.15 -5.49 15.11
CA HIS A 69 0.13 -6.17 15.34
C HIS A 69 0.95 -5.54 16.47
N PHE A 70 1.06 -4.20 16.48
CA PHE A 70 1.87 -3.46 17.46
C PHE A 70 1.07 -3.04 18.70
N SER A 71 -0.26 -3.13 18.67
CA SER A 71 -1.15 -2.87 19.81
C SER A 71 -0.82 -1.53 20.49
N LYS A 72 -0.34 -1.54 21.74
CA LYS A 72 -0.06 -0.32 22.53
C LYS A 72 1.07 0.53 21.95
N ASP A 73 1.97 -0.07 21.17
CA ASP A 73 3.10 0.64 20.56
C ASP A 73 2.67 1.44 19.32
N PHE A 74 1.50 1.12 18.74
CA PHE A 74 0.91 1.89 17.65
C PHE A 74 0.11 3.08 18.18
N THR A 75 0.83 4.04 18.77
CA THR A 75 0.23 5.23 19.37
C THR A 75 -0.59 6.04 18.34
N PRO A 76 -1.53 6.90 18.78
CA PRO A 76 -2.29 7.76 17.87
C PRO A 76 -1.40 8.62 16.95
N ALA A 77 -0.25 9.10 17.46
CA ALA A 77 0.73 9.85 16.65
C ALA A 77 1.40 8.97 15.58
N CYS A 78 1.73 7.72 15.93
CA CYS A 78 2.24 6.73 14.98
C CYS A 78 1.19 6.44 13.89
N GLN A 79 -0.08 6.20 14.29
CA GLN A 79 -1.18 6.00 13.36
C GLN A 79 -1.37 7.19 12.40
N ALA A 80 -1.36 8.43 12.90
CA ALA A 80 -1.48 9.63 12.08
C ALA A 80 -0.33 9.74 11.05
N THR A 81 0.89 9.37 11.45
CA THR A 81 2.06 9.35 10.57
C THR A 81 1.92 8.31 9.46
N TRP A 82 1.48 7.10 9.81
CA TRP A 82 1.22 6.04 8.84
C TRP A 82 0.07 6.39 7.89
N GLN A 83 -1.01 6.98 8.41
CA GLN A 83 -2.13 7.48 7.60
C GLN A 83 -1.65 8.50 6.56
N LYS A 84 -0.78 9.44 6.95
CA LYS A 84 -0.16 10.38 6.01
C LYS A 84 0.69 9.65 4.96
N LEU A 85 1.51 8.69 5.37
CA LEU A 85 2.37 7.94 4.45
C LEU A 85 1.55 7.15 3.42
N VAL A 86 0.57 6.36 3.85
CA VAL A 86 -0.26 5.56 2.93
C VAL A 86 -1.06 6.45 1.98
N GLY A 87 -1.53 7.61 2.45
CA GLY A 87 -2.20 8.60 1.61
C GLY A 87 -1.29 9.19 0.53
N LEU A 88 -0.03 9.48 0.87
CA LEU A 88 0.97 9.95 -0.10
C LEU A 88 1.35 8.87 -1.11
N VAL A 89 1.49 7.61 -0.69
CA VAL A 89 1.75 6.48 -1.58
C VAL A 89 0.58 6.25 -2.54
N ALA A 90 -0.66 6.25 -2.05
CA ALA A 90 -1.85 6.14 -2.91
C ALA A 90 -1.92 7.28 -3.92
N HIS A 91 -1.64 8.52 -3.50
CA HIS A 91 -1.58 9.66 -4.42
C HIS A 91 -0.48 9.52 -5.49
N ALA A 92 0.69 9.00 -5.12
CA ALA A 92 1.78 8.76 -6.07
C ALA A 92 1.44 7.66 -7.08
N LEU A 93 0.81 6.56 -6.63
CA LEU A 93 0.35 5.46 -7.48
C LEU A 93 -0.78 5.88 -8.43
N ALA A 94 -1.63 6.82 -8.05
CA ALA A 94 -2.71 7.34 -8.89
C ALA A 94 -2.24 8.43 -9.89
N ARG A 95 -0.99 8.88 -9.84
CA ARG A 95 -0.59 10.15 -10.47
C ARG A 95 -0.60 10.13 -12.00
N LYS A 96 -0.36 8.99 -12.64
CA LYS A 96 -0.25 8.80 -14.10
C LYS A 96 -1.50 8.20 -14.74
N TYR A 97 -2.59 8.13 -13.99
CA TYR A 97 -3.88 7.70 -14.51
C TYR A 97 -4.43 8.72 -15.52
N HIS A 98 -4.99 8.22 -16.63
CA HIS A 98 -5.55 9.01 -17.72
C HIS A 98 -6.74 8.30 -18.37
#